data_AF-A0A5R2MYU7-F1
#
_entry.id   AF-A0A5R2MYU7-F1
#
_cell.length_a   1.000
_cell.length_b   1.000
_cell.length_c   1.000
_cell.angle_alpha   90.00
_cell.angle_beta   90.00
_cell.angle_gamma   90.00
#
_symmetry.space_group_name_H-M   'P 1'
#
loop_
_entity.id
_entity.type
_entity.pdbx_description
1 polymer ?
#
loop_
_entity_poly.entity_id
_entity_poly.type
_entity_poly.pdbx_seq_one_letter_code
_entity_poly.pdbx_strand_id
1 'polypeptide(L)' 'DVIVDEVMTRTPKTVDPQTLAGTAIALLNEHNIGALVVTRNNMPLGVVHFHDLLRIGAA' A
#
# COMPACT_ATOMS: atom_id res chain seq x y z
N ASP A 1 4.23 -0.29 -27.83
CA ASP A 1 3.55 0.53 -26.82
C ASP A 1 2.51 -0.31 -26.09
N VAL A 2 2.64 -0.44 -24.79
CA VAL A 2 1.76 -1.24 -23.91
C VAL A 2 0.96 -0.25 -23.07
N ILE A 3 -0.35 -0.43 -22.97
CA ILE A 3 -1.21 0.47 -22.17
C ILE A 3 -1.13 0.13 -20.68
N VAL A 4 -1.40 1.10 -19.81
CA VAL A 4 -1.33 0.89 -18.35
C VAL A 4 -2.26 -0.22 -17.85
N ASP A 5 -3.44 -0.40 -18.48
CA ASP A 5 -4.40 -1.47 -18.13
C ASP A 5 -3.81 -2.88 -18.32
N GLU A 6 -2.83 -3.03 -19.22
CA GLU A 6 -2.17 -4.31 -19.50
C GLU A 6 -1.11 -4.67 -18.44
N VAL A 7 -0.63 -3.70 -17.65
CA VAL A 7 0.48 -3.90 -16.71
C VAL A 7 0.11 -3.66 -15.24
N MET A 8 -1.00 -2.97 -14.96
CA MET A 8 -1.38 -2.66 -13.59
C MET A 8 -1.83 -3.89 -12.79
N THR A 9 -1.59 -3.89 -11.48
CA THR A 9 -2.21 -4.86 -10.57
C THR A 9 -3.70 -4.57 -10.45
N ARG A 10 -4.56 -5.41 -11.04
CA ARG A 10 -6.02 -5.22 -11.06
C ARG A 10 -6.67 -5.18 -9.67
N THR A 11 -6.11 -5.92 -8.72
CA THR A 11 -6.59 -5.98 -7.33
C THR A 11 -5.41 -5.71 -6.38
N PRO A 12 -4.99 -4.45 -6.23
CA PRO A 12 -3.87 -4.11 -5.37
C PRO A 12 -4.21 -4.43 -3.91
N LYS A 13 -3.18 -4.65 -3.10
CA LYS A 13 -3.37 -4.78 -1.66
C LYS A 13 -3.67 -3.41 -1.07
N THR A 14 -4.67 -3.38 -0.20
CA THR A 14 -5.14 -2.14 0.43
C THR A 14 -5.15 -2.26 1.94
N VAL A 15 -5.16 -1.11 2.61
CA VAL A 15 -5.32 -1.00 4.06
C VAL A 15 -6.34 0.08 4.40
N ASP A 16 -7.01 -0.06 5.56
CA ASP A 16 -7.87 0.99 6.09
C ASP A 16 -7.01 2.17 6.58
N PRO A 17 -7.45 3.44 6.45
CA PRO A 17 -6.73 4.59 7.00
C PRO A 17 -6.44 4.53 8.52
N GLN A 18 -7.13 3.69 9.29
CA GLN A 18 -6.86 3.46 10.72
C GLN A 18 -5.91 2.29 11.00
N THR A 19 -5.34 1.66 9.96
CA THR A 19 -4.37 0.57 10.10
C THR A 19 -3.10 1.09 10.78
N LEU A 20 -2.60 0.36 11.78
CA LEU A 20 -1.35 0.69 12.44
C LEU A 20 -0.17 0.59 11.45
N ALA A 21 0.77 1.53 11.54
CA ALA A 21 1.93 1.58 10.65
C ALA A 21 2.76 0.28 10.67
N GLY A 22 2.97 -0.31 11.86
CA GLY A 22 3.67 -1.60 11.99
C GLY A 22 2.94 -2.75 11.28
N THR A 23 1.61 -2.76 11.30
CA THR A 23 0.80 -3.72 10.54
C THR A 23 0.94 -3.50 9.04
N ALA A 24 0.97 -2.25 8.58
CA ALA A 24 1.24 -1.94 7.18
C ALA A 24 2.63 -2.42 6.73
N ILE A 25 3.67 -2.25 7.56
CA ILE A 25 5.01 -2.79 7.29
C ILE A 25 4.99 -4.33 7.17
N ALA A 26 4.32 -5.01 8.10
CA ALA A 26 4.21 -6.46 8.07
C ALA A 26 3.55 -6.95 6.77
N LEU A 27 2.48 -6.28 6.32
CA LEU A 27 1.80 -6.59 5.05
C LEU A 27 2.68 -6.35 3.81
N LEU A 28 3.43 -5.24 3.79
CA LEU A 28 4.39 -4.94 2.72
C LEU A 28 5.43 -6.07 2.60
N ASN A 29 5.98 -6.51 3.73
CA ASN A 29 6.96 -7.60 3.79
C ASN A 29 6.36 -8.95 3.40
N GLU A 30 5.18 -9.29 3.93
CA GLU A 30 4.47 -10.54 3.65
C GLU A 30 4.20 -10.71 2.15
N HIS A 31 3.78 -9.63 1.49
CA HIS A 31 3.43 -9.65 0.07
C HIS A 31 4.59 -9.26 -0.84
N ASN A 32 5.77 -8.94 -0.29
CA ASN A 32 6.95 -8.48 -1.02
C ASN A 32 6.64 -7.31 -1.99
N ILE A 33 5.92 -6.30 -1.48
CA ILE A 33 5.53 -5.09 -2.22
C ILE A 33 6.03 -3.82 -1.51
N GLY A 34 6.22 -2.75 -2.28
CA GLY A 34 6.79 -1.50 -1.76
C GLY A 34 5.78 -0.41 -1.38
N ALA A 35 4.49 -0.61 -1.66
CA ALA A 35 3.44 0.36 -1.38
C ALA A 35 2.08 -0.30 -1.15
N LEU A 36 1.23 0.37 -0.38
CA LEU A 36 -0.16 -0.01 -0.15
C LEU A 36 -1.08 1.15 -0.56
N VAL A 37 -2.21 0.82 -1.17
CA VAL A 37 -3.28 1.79 -1.41
C VAL A 37 -4.11 1.90 -0.13
N VAL A 38 -4.31 3.11 0.37
CA VAL A 38 -5.17 3.37 1.53
C VAL A 38 -6.59 3.56 1.03
N THR A 39 -7.53 2.74 1.50
CA THR A 39 -8.93 2.75 1.03
C THR A 39 -9.91 2.81 2.20
N ARG A 40 -11.07 3.43 1.99
CA ARG A 40 -12.24 3.30 2.88
C ARG A 40 -13.47 2.99 2.05
N ASN A 41 -14.20 1.92 2.38
CA ASN A 41 -15.37 1.47 1.61
C ASN A 41 -15.07 1.33 0.10
N ASN A 42 -13.93 0.73 -0.25
CA ASN A 42 -13.42 0.59 -1.62
C ASN A 42 -13.11 1.90 -2.36
N MET A 43 -13.19 3.05 -1.69
CA MET A 43 -12.76 4.33 -2.26
C MET A 43 -11.27 4.56 -1.93
N PRO A 44 -10.39 4.78 -2.93
CA PRO A 44 -9.01 5.14 -2.68
C PRO A 44 -8.92 6.54 -2.06
N LEU A 45 -8.19 6.63 -0.95
CA LEU A 45 -7.95 7.88 -0.22
C LEU A 45 -6.50 8.36 -0.39
N GLY A 46 -5.56 7.44 -0.61
CA GLY A 46 -4.15 7.76 -0.76
C GLY A 46 -3.27 6.52 -0.97
N VAL A 47 -1.96 6.72 -0.88
CA VAL A 47 -0.94 5.67 -0.98
C VAL A 47 0.10 5.88 0.11
N VAL A 48 0.66 4.79 0.63
CA VAL A 48 1.82 4.84 1.52
C VAL A 48 2.92 3.93 0.97
N HIS A 49 4.12 4.47 0.81
CA HIS A 49 5.30 3.68 0.45
C HIS A 49 6.03 3.19 1.71
N PHE A 50 6.76 2.08 1.57
CA PHE A 50 7.63 1.54 2.61
C PHE A 50 8.56 2.61 3.22
N HIS A 51 9.15 3.47 2.38
CA HIS A 51 10.05 4.54 2.84
C HIS A 51 9.36 5.62 3.68
N ASP A 52 8.06 5.87 3.49
CA ASP A 52 7.32 6.83 4.32
C ASP A 52 7.19 6.30 5.75
N LEU A 53 6.95 4.99 5.89
CA LEU A 53 6.85 4.30 7.18
C LEU A 53 8.21 4.27 7.91
N LEU A 54 9.31 4.10 7.18
CA LEU A 54 10.66 4.19 7.76
C LEU A 54 10.99 5.59 8.27
N ARG A 55 10.61 6.64 7.52
CA ARG A 55 10.90 8.04 7.90
C ARG A 55 10.28 8.46 9.22
N ILE A 56 9.16 7.86 9.60
CA ILE A 56 8.48 8.15 10.88
C ILE A 56 8.95 7.24 12.02
N GLY A 57 9.93 6.35 11.79
CA GLY A 57 10.43 5.42 12.79
C GLY A 57 9.44 4.33 13.18
N ALA A 58 8.56 3.91 12.25
CA ALA A 58 7.57 2.86 12.51
C ALA A 58 8.13 1.43 12.41
N ALA A 59 9.42 1.28 12.06
CA ALA A 59 10.13 0.01 11.96
C ALA A 59 10.91 -0.32 13.24
#